data_AF-A0A2E4WT75-F1
#
_entry.id   AF-A0A2E4WT75-F1
#
_cell.length_a   1.000
_cell.length_b   1.000
_cell.length_c   1.000
_cell.angle_alpha   90.00
_cell.angle_beta   90.00
_cell.angle_gamma   90.00
#
_symmetry.space_group_name_H-M   'P 1'
#
loop_
_entity.id
_entity.type
_entity.pdbx_description
1 polymer ?
#
loop_
_entity_poly.entity_id
_entity_poly.type
_entity_poly.pdbx_seq_one_letter_code
_entity_poly.pdbx_strand_id
1 'polypeptide(L)'
;MLKLIKIINPNNEEGKIVLIVRMGAKSIKDLFPPLLRKIKKSNLNITWSCDPMHANTEKAKSGYKTRNFKNILSEVKSFFQIHKSEGTFAGGIHLEMTGQNVTECIGGLQKISDKDLASRYHTHCDPRLNASQSIELAFLIASYLKTIK
;
A
#
# COMPACT_ATOMS: atom_id res chain seq x y z
N MET A 1 13.69 -13.95 -6.64
CA MET A 1 13.48 -12.55 -7.04
C MET A 1 14.45 -12.07 -8.13
N LEU A 2 15.76 -11.90 -7.88
CA LEU A 2 16.68 -11.41 -8.95
C LEU A 2 16.69 -12.26 -10.22
N LYS A 3 16.66 -13.61 -10.08
CA LYS A 3 16.51 -14.52 -11.23
C LYS A 3 15.23 -14.24 -12.04
N LEU A 4 14.11 -14.03 -11.35
CA LEU A 4 12.82 -13.74 -11.97
C LEU A 4 12.86 -12.40 -12.72
N ILE A 5 13.44 -11.36 -12.11
CA ILE A 5 13.59 -10.04 -12.73
C ILE A 5 14.40 -10.15 -14.03
N LYS A 6 15.51 -10.91 -14.02
CA LYS A 6 16.34 -11.12 -15.21
C LYS A 6 15.66 -11.95 -16.30
N ILE A 7 14.73 -12.84 -15.94
CA ILE A 7 13.92 -13.59 -16.91
C ILE A 7 12.88 -12.67 -17.56
N ILE A 8 12.22 -11.82 -16.77
CA ILE A 8 11.13 -10.95 -17.25
C ILE A 8 11.67 -9.72 -17.99
N ASN A 9 12.80 -9.17 -17.56
CA ASN A 9 13.44 -7.99 -18.13
C ASN A 9 14.93 -8.24 -18.41
N PRO A 10 15.25 -9.11 -19.40
CA PRO A 10 16.62 -9.51 -19.70
C PRO A 10 17.49 -8.34 -20.19
N ASN A 11 16.87 -7.34 -20.85
CA ASN A 11 17.55 -6.16 -21.38
C ASN A 11 17.61 -4.98 -20.40
N ASN A 12 17.12 -5.16 -19.18
CA ASN A 12 17.05 -4.11 -18.15
C ASN A 12 16.34 -2.82 -18.62
N GLU A 13 15.25 -2.97 -19.38
CA GLU A 13 14.43 -1.86 -19.88
C GLU A 13 13.77 -1.10 -18.73
N GLU A 14 13.87 0.24 -18.75
CA GLU A 14 13.20 1.09 -17.78
C GLU A 14 11.67 1.01 -17.92
N GLY A 15 10.94 1.06 -16.80
CA GLY A 15 9.48 0.97 -16.79
C GLY A 15 8.89 -0.44 -17.04
N LYS A 16 9.71 -1.43 -17.45
CA LYS A 16 9.24 -2.79 -17.77
C LYS A 16 8.72 -3.57 -16.56
N ILE A 17 9.36 -3.42 -15.40
CA ILE A 17 9.01 -4.14 -14.18
C ILE A 17 8.57 -3.17 -13.09
N VAL A 18 7.43 -3.49 -12.50
CA VAL A 18 6.96 -2.90 -11.24
C VAL A 18 7.02 -3.98 -10.16
N LEU A 19 7.77 -3.73 -9.08
CA LEU A 19 7.69 -4.55 -7.87
C LEU A 19 6.71 -3.91 -6.88
N ILE A 20 5.64 -4.64 -6.58
CA ILE A 20 4.56 -4.19 -5.70
C ILE A 20 4.80 -4.75 -4.29
N VAL A 21 5.11 -3.88 -3.35
CA VAL A 21 5.44 -4.20 -1.96
C VAL A 21 4.18 -4.19 -1.11
N ARG A 22 3.86 -5.33 -0.50
CA ARG A 22 2.72 -5.54 0.41
C ARG A 22 3.17 -6.31 1.65
N MET A 23 3.66 -5.60 2.67
CA MET A 23 4.26 -6.21 3.85
C MET A 23 3.47 -5.95 5.13
N GLY A 24 2.51 -5.03 5.11
CA GLY A 24 1.71 -4.65 6.26
C GLY A 24 2.41 -3.56 7.06
N ALA A 25 1.62 -2.70 7.70
CA ALA A 25 2.11 -1.57 8.49
C ALA A 25 3.04 -2.01 9.64
N LYS A 26 2.85 -3.22 10.17
CA LYS A 26 3.62 -3.78 11.28
C LYS A 26 4.98 -4.32 10.85
N SER A 27 5.12 -4.82 9.62
CA SER A 27 6.29 -5.59 9.21
C SER A 27 7.16 -4.89 8.16
N ILE A 28 6.62 -3.90 7.44
CA ILE A 28 7.32 -3.24 6.34
C ILE A 28 8.69 -2.67 6.75
N LYS A 29 8.79 -2.08 7.95
CA LYS A 29 10.04 -1.46 8.44
C LYS A 29 11.16 -2.47 8.68
N ASP A 30 10.80 -3.71 9.01
CA ASP A 30 11.79 -4.75 9.31
C ASP A 30 12.14 -5.54 8.04
N LEU A 31 11.13 -5.83 7.21
CA LEU A 31 11.27 -6.74 6.07
C LEU A 31 11.73 -6.05 4.79
N PHE A 32 11.33 -4.80 4.55
CA PHE A 32 11.57 -4.14 3.26
C PHE A 32 13.01 -3.62 3.08
N PRO A 33 13.65 -2.93 4.05
CA PRO A 33 14.97 -2.34 3.83
C PRO A 33 16.06 -3.36 3.42
N PRO A 34 16.16 -4.57 4.03
CA PRO A 34 17.13 -5.56 3.59
C PRO A 34 16.93 -6.01 2.14
N LEU A 35 15.66 -6.15 1.71
CA LEU A 35 15.29 -6.53 0.35
C LEU A 35 15.66 -5.44 -0.66
N LEU A 36 15.30 -4.20 -0.34
CA LEU A 36 15.56 -3.03 -1.16
C LEU A 36 17.06 -2.83 -1.39
N ARG A 37 17.88 -2.91 -0.33
CA ARG A 37 19.35 -2.83 -0.44
C ARG A 37 19.93 -3.91 -1.35
N LYS A 38 19.41 -5.14 -1.26
CA LYS A 38 19.89 -6.26 -2.09
C LYS A 38 19.56 -6.06 -3.57
N ILE A 39 18.36 -5.57 -3.88
CA ILE A 39 17.99 -5.26 -5.27
C ILE A 39 18.78 -4.06 -5.78
N LYS A 40 18.91 -2.99 -4.98
CA LYS A 40 19.64 -1.76 -5.35
C LYS A 40 21.05 -2.09 -5.83
N LYS A 41 21.77 -2.99 -5.14
CA LYS A 41 23.12 -3.46 -5.54
C LYS A 41 23.19 -4.17 -6.89
N SER A 42 22.05 -4.57 -7.46
CA SER A 42 21.99 -5.28 -8.74
C SER A 42 21.86 -4.35 -9.95
N ASN A 43 21.75 -3.03 -9.75
CA ASN A 43 21.61 -2.01 -10.81
C ASN A 43 20.52 -2.33 -11.84
N LEU A 44 19.40 -2.88 -11.38
CA LEU A 44 18.24 -3.20 -12.22
C LEU A 44 17.24 -2.05 -12.23
N ASN A 45 16.71 -1.73 -13.41
CA ASN A 45 15.68 -0.73 -13.61
C ASN A 45 14.32 -1.28 -13.16
N ILE A 46 13.89 -0.82 -11.98
CA ILE A 46 12.69 -1.31 -11.30
C ILE A 46 11.87 -0.13 -10.81
N THR A 47 10.59 -0.13 -11.14
CA THR A 47 9.60 0.75 -10.53
C THR A 47 9.10 0.12 -9.23
N TRP A 48 9.14 0.87 -8.13
CA TRP A 48 8.64 0.39 -6.84
C TRP A 48 7.25 0.95 -6.57
N SER A 49 6.30 0.09 -6.21
CA SER A 49 4.95 0.50 -5.82
C SER A 49 4.57 -0.12 -4.48
N CYS A 50 3.80 0.59 -3.66
CA CYS A 50 3.27 0.08 -2.40
C CYS A 50 1.82 -0.37 -2.57
N ASP A 51 1.53 -1.61 -2.20
CA ASP A 51 0.18 -2.14 -1.97
C ASP A 51 -0.06 -2.20 -0.46
N PRO A 52 -0.62 -1.14 0.14
CA PRO A 52 -0.88 -1.07 1.58
C PRO A 52 -2.19 -1.77 1.98
N MET A 53 -2.82 -2.51 1.07
CA MET A 53 -4.16 -3.03 1.28
C MET A 53 -4.10 -4.46 1.83
N HIS A 54 -3.47 -5.35 1.07
CA HIS A 54 -3.69 -6.78 1.25
C HIS A 54 -3.01 -7.39 2.47
N ALA A 55 -1.88 -6.83 2.91
CA ALA A 55 -1.21 -7.28 4.13
C ALA A 55 -1.79 -6.65 5.41
N ASN A 56 -2.74 -5.73 5.28
CA ASN A 56 -3.43 -5.06 6.40
C ASN A 56 -4.88 -5.55 6.60
N THR A 57 -5.27 -6.66 5.98
CA THR A 57 -6.58 -7.29 6.19
C THR A 57 -6.66 -7.92 7.58
N GLU A 58 -7.71 -7.59 8.31
CA GLU A 58 -8.03 -8.14 9.63
C GLU A 58 -9.50 -8.56 9.70
N LYS A 59 -9.85 -9.39 10.70
CA LYS A 59 -11.23 -9.78 10.96
C LYS A 59 -11.78 -8.94 12.11
N ALA A 60 -12.85 -8.20 11.86
CA ALA A 60 -13.49 -7.36 12.86
C ALA A 60 -14.35 -8.20 13.83
N LYS A 61 -14.83 -7.60 14.95
CA LYS A 61 -15.61 -8.36 15.95
C LYS A 61 -16.98 -8.78 15.40
N SER A 62 -17.53 -8.01 14.48
CA SER A 62 -18.72 -8.37 13.69
C SER A 62 -18.53 -9.61 12.79
N GLY A 63 -17.29 -10.07 12.59
CA GLY A 63 -16.95 -11.21 11.74
C GLY A 63 -16.62 -10.84 10.30
N TYR A 64 -16.87 -9.59 9.87
CA TYR A 64 -16.46 -9.10 8.56
C TYR A 64 -14.94 -9.00 8.46
N LYS A 65 -14.42 -9.29 7.26
CA LYS A 65 -13.06 -8.85 6.91
C LYS A 65 -13.09 -7.33 6.78
N THR A 66 -12.05 -6.66 7.25
CA THR A 66 -11.90 -5.21 7.10
C THR A 66 -10.41 -4.87 7.03
N ARG A 67 -10.13 -3.59 6.76
CA ARG A 67 -8.80 -3.02 6.82
C ARG A 67 -8.90 -1.69 7.55
N ASN A 68 -7.95 -1.43 8.45
CA ASN A 68 -7.91 -0.16 9.17
C ASN A 68 -7.20 0.90 8.34
N PHE A 69 -7.91 2.00 8.03
CA PHE A 69 -7.37 3.13 7.28
C PHE A 69 -6.03 3.65 7.82
N LYS A 70 -5.85 3.65 9.15
CA LYS A 70 -4.59 4.08 9.79
C LYS A 70 -3.43 3.17 9.43
N ASN A 71 -3.66 1.86 9.34
CA ASN A 71 -2.62 0.89 8.97
C ASN A 71 -2.24 1.06 7.50
N ILE A 72 -3.25 1.21 6.61
CA ILE A 72 -3.04 1.51 5.19
C ILE A 72 -2.14 2.74 5.02
N LEU A 73 -2.50 3.87 5.64
CA LEU A 73 -1.72 5.10 5.59
C LEU A 73 -0.30 4.92 6.19
N SER A 74 -0.19 4.17 7.29
CA SER A 74 1.09 3.93 7.97
C SER A 74 2.07 3.13 7.11
N GLU A 75 1.58 2.12 6.38
CA GLU A 75 2.41 1.35 5.46
C GLU A 75 2.92 2.23 4.31
N VAL A 76 2.05 3.05 3.70
CA VAL A 76 2.46 3.98 2.65
C VAL A 76 3.51 4.97 3.15
N LYS A 77 3.30 5.59 4.31
CA LYS A 77 4.29 6.51 4.90
C LYS A 77 5.62 5.82 5.14
N SER A 78 5.60 4.59 5.67
CA SER A 78 6.81 3.82 5.92
C SER A 78 7.54 3.47 4.62
N PHE A 79 6.81 3.07 3.58
CA PHE A 79 7.37 2.79 2.26
C PHE A 79 8.15 3.99 1.69
N PHE A 80 7.53 5.17 1.69
CA PHE A 80 8.19 6.40 1.22
C PHE A 80 9.38 6.79 2.11
N GLN A 81 9.26 6.66 3.44
CA GLN A 81 10.35 6.94 4.37
C GLN A 81 11.57 6.03 4.14
N ILE A 82 11.32 4.72 3.93
CA ILE A 82 12.36 3.74 3.66
C ILE A 82 13.05 4.05 2.33
N HIS A 83 12.30 4.38 1.29
CA HIS A 83 12.89 4.78 0.01
C HIS A 83 13.79 6.01 0.14
N LYS A 84 13.35 7.03 0.90
CA LYS A 84 14.17 8.21 1.21
C LYS A 84 15.45 7.84 1.96
N SER A 85 15.35 7.03 3.03
CA SER A 85 16.53 6.65 3.83
C SER A 85 17.52 5.78 3.05
N GLU A 86 17.03 4.95 2.12
CA GLU A 86 17.86 4.10 1.27
C GLU A 86 18.35 4.81 0.00
N GLY A 87 17.99 6.08 -0.21
CA GLY A 87 18.35 6.85 -1.41
C GLY A 87 17.86 6.19 -2.69
N THR A 88 16.58 5.83 -2.74
CA THR A 88 15.90 5.21 -3.88
C THR A 88 14.56 5.90 -4.12
N PHE A 89 13.96 5.67 -5.29
CA PHE A 89 12.71 6.31 -5.67
C PHE A 89 11.48 5.42 -5.37
N ALA A 90 10.53 5.97 -4.61
CA ALA A 90 9.21 5.39 -4.40
C ALA A 90 8.29 5.76 -5.57
N GLY A 91 8.05 4.82 -6.48
CA GLY A 91 7.42 5.07 -7.77
C GLY A 91 5.89 5.19 -7.77
N GLY A 92 5.20 4.68 -6.75
CA GLY A 92 3.75 4.80 -6.68
C GLY A 92 3.08 3.97 -5.58
N ILE A 93 1.75 3.93 -5.66
CA ILE A 93 0.87 3.15 -4.79
C ILE A 93 -0.13 2.34 -5.63
N HIS A 94 -0.57 1.21 -5.11
CA HIS A 94 -1.54 0.30 -5.71
C HIS A 94 -2.67 0.06 -4.70
N LEU A 95 -3.90 0.46 -5.03
CA LEU A 95 -5.02 0.48 -4.09
C LEU A 95 -6.21 -0.30 -4.62
N GLU A 96 -6.97 -0.90 -3.70
CA GLU A 96 -8.31 -1.41 -3.96
C GLU A 96 -9.32 -0.37 -3.48
N MET A 97 -10.06 0.24 -4.41
CA MET A 97 -10.98 1.34 -4.12
C MET A 97 -12.26 1.25 -4.94
N THR A 98 -13.29 1.97 -4.50
CA THR A 98 -14.54 2.16 -5.23
C THR A 98 -15.07 3.58 -5.05
N GLY A 99 -15.69 4.13 -6.08
CA GLY A 99 -16.40 5.42 -6.01
C GLY A 99 -17.73 5.34 -5.23
N GLN A 100 -18.16 4.14 -4.85
CA GLN A 100 -19.39 3.92 -4.09
C GLN A 100 -19.23 4.27 -2.61
N ASN A 101 -20.31 4.73 -1.99
CA ASN A 101 -20.35 5.02 -0.56
C ASN A 101 -20.56 3.73 0.26
N VAL A 102 -19.52 2.90 0.33
CA VAL A 102 -19.47 1.62 1.05
C VAL A 102 -18.80 1.73 2.41
N THR A 103 -19.04 0.75 3.27
CA THR A 103 -18.48 0.63 4.63
C THR A 103 -17.63 -0.63 4.75
N GLU A 104 -16.59 -0.75 3.93
CA GLU A 104 -15.76 -1.95 3.86
C GLU A 104 -14.48 -1.84 4.71
N CYS A 105 -13.81 -0.67 4.68
CA CYS A 105 -12.66 -0.35 5.54
C CYS A 105 -13.07 0.52 6.74
N ILE A 106 -12.53 0.22 7.93
CA ILE A 106 -12.77 1.02 9.14
C ILE A 106 -11.86 2.25 9.22
N GLY A 107 -12.31 3.29 9.93
CA GLY A 107 -11.60 4.54 10.13
C GLY A 107 -11.86 5.57 9.03
N GLY A 108 -10.82 6.37 8.72
CA GLY A 108 -10.93 7.58 7.90
C GLY A 108 -11.69 8.71 8.62
N LEU A 109 -11.89 9.83 7.93
CA LEU A 109 -12.62 11.00 8.44
C LEU A 109 -14.07 10.69 8.83
N GLN A 110 -14.69 9.72 8.13
CA GLN A 110 -16.04 9.25 8.43
C GLN A 110 -16.12 8.40 9.71
N LYS A 111 -14.96 8.01 10.30
CA LYS A 111 -14.86 7.20 11.52
C LYS A 111 -15.69 5.91 11.46
N ILE A 112 -15.67 5.23 10.30
CA ILE A 112 -16.38 3.98 10.08
C ILE A 112 -15.94 2.97 11.14
N SER A 113 -16.89 2.48 11.92
CA SER A 113 -16.67 1.52 12.99
C SER A 113 -17.01 0.10 12.53
N ASP A 114 -16.66 -0.88 13.37
CA ASP A 114 -17.02 -2.28 13.16
C ASP A 114 -18.55 -2.50 13.00
N LYS A 115 -19.36 -1.70 13.71
CA LYS A 115 -20.83 -1.78 13.63
C LYS A 115 -21.37 -1.29 12.27
N ASP A 116 -20.67 -0.36 11.65
CA ASP A 116 -21.09 0.24 10.39
C ASP A 116 -20.82 -0.68 9.21
N LEU A 117 -19.94 -1.68 9.36
CA LEU A 117 -19.54 -2.58 8.27
C LEU A 117 -20.75 -3.24 7.61
N ALA A 118 -21.71 -3.73 8.40
CA ALA A 118 -22.90 -4.42 7.90
C ALA A 118 -23.85 -3.54 7.07
N SER A 119 -23.71 -2.21 7.12
CA SER A 119 -24.65 -1.31 6.46
C SER A 119 -24.55 -1.37 4.94
N ARG A 120 -23.32 -1.43 4.40
CA ARG A 120 -23.03 -1.35 2.95
C ARG A 120 -21.77 -2.14 2.59
N TYR A 121 -21.70 -3.38 3.05
CA TYR A 121 -20.64 -4.32 2.67
C TYR A 121 -21.00 -5.01 1.33
N HIS A 122 -20.42 -4.55 0.22
CA HIS A 122 -20.82 -4.98 -1.12
C HIS A 122 -19.74 -5.78 -1.87
N THR A 123 -18.66 -6.14 -1.21
CA THR A 123 -17.58 -6.95 -1.79
C THR A 123 -17.71 -8.41 -1.36
N HIS A 124 -17.47 -9.32 -2.30
CA HIS A 124 -17.33 -10.76 -2.02
C HIS A 124 -15.89 -11.17 -1.73
N CYS A 125 -14.93 -10.30 -2.05
CA CYS A 125 -13.50 -10.56 -1.88
C CYS A 125 -12.98 -9.73 -0.70
N ASP A 126 -12.13 -8.76 -1.00
CA ASP A 126 -11.46 -7.95 0.01
C ASP A 126 -12.10 -6.57 0.18
N PRO A 127 -11.98 -5.95 1.37
CA PRO A 127 -12.56 -4.65 1.68
C PRO A 127 -11.86 -3.50 0.94
N ARG A 128 -12.62 -2.68 0.22
CA ARG A 128 -12.10 -1.56 -0.59
C ARG A 128 -12.15 -0.24 0.18
N LEU A 129 -11.30 0.71 -0.18
CA LEU A 129 -11.49 2.11 0.22
C LEU A 129 -12.71 2.67 -0.50
N ASN A 130 -13.58 3.37 0.25
CA ASN A 130 -14.66 4.13 -0.37
C ASN A 130 -14.13 5.46 -0.97
N ALA A 131 -14.99 6.22 -1.65
CA ALA A 131 -14.59 7.48 -2.29
C ALA A 131 -13.94 8.48 -1.32
N SER A 132 -14.56 8.69 -0.15
CA SER A 132 -14.08 9.62 0.87
C SER A 132 -12.70 9.22 1.41
N GLN A 133 -12.52 7.95 1.77
CA GLN A 133 -11.24 7.42 2.24
C GLN A 133 -10.16 7.49 1.15
N SER A 134 -10.52 7.24 -0.12
CA SER A 134 -9.58 7.31 -1.24
C SER A 134 -9.04 8.73 -1.44
N ILE A 135 -9.93 9.73 -1.39
CA ILE A 135 -9.55 11.15 -1.50
C ILE A 135 -8.73 11.58 -0.27
N GLU A 136 -9.16 11.19 0.93
CA GLU A 136 -8.42 11.47 2.17
C GLU A 136 -6.98 10.93 2.09
N LEU A 137 -6.82 9.67 1.67
CA LEU A 137 -5.51 9.05 1.51
C LEU A 137 -4.64 9.83 0.51
N ALA A 138 -5.21 10.24 -0.63
CA ALA A 138 -4.50 11.02 -1.63
C ALA A 138 -3.96 12.35 -1.07
N PHE A 139 -4.78 13.10 -0.32
CA PHE A 139 -4.35 14.36 0.30
C PHE A 139 -3.29 14.15 1.40
N LEU A 140 -3.45 13.12 2.24
CA LEU A 140 -2.49 12.81 3.29
C LEU A 140 -1.13 12.39 2.72
N ILE A 141 -1.14 11.58 1.66
CA ILE A 141 0.09 11.21 0.93
C ILE A 141 0.70 12.43 0.28
N ALA A 142 -0.06 13.22 -0.48
CA ALA A 142 0.44 14.42 -1.15
C ALA A 142 1.09 15.40 -0.16
N SER A 143 0.46 15.61 1.00
CA SER A 143 1.00 16.44 2.07
C SER A 143 2.29 15.84 2.64
N TYR A 144 2.32 14.54 2.90
CA TYR A 144 3.52 13.85 3.38
C TYR A 144 4.68 13.94 2.38
N LEU A 145 4.43 13.73 1.08
CA LEU A 145 5.44 13.81 0.04
C LEU A 145 6.08 15.20 -0.05
N LYS A 146 5.31 16.28 0.19
CA LYS A 146 5.88 17.64 0.27
C LYS A 146 6.87 17.81 1.42
N THR A 147 6.70 17.09 2.53
CA THR A 147 7.62 17.16 3.70
C THR A 147 8.90 16.36 3.52
N ILE A 148 8.88 15.39 2.61
CA ILE A 148 10.03 14.49 2.37
C ILE A 148 10.75 14.76 1.05
N LYS A 149 10.29 15.73 0.25
CA LYS A 149 11.10 16.32 -0.81
C LYS A 149 12.36 16.97 -0.26
#